data_AF-A0A523G5W8-F1
#
_entry.id   AF-A0A523G5W8-F1
#
_cell.length_a   1.000
_cell.length_b   1.000
_cell.length_c   1.000
_cell.angle_alpha   90.00
_cell.angle_beta   90.00
_cell.angle_gamma   90.00
#
_symmetry.space_group_name_H-M   'P 1'
#
loop_
_entity.id
_entity.type
_entity.pdbx_description
1 polymer ?
#
loop_
_entity_poly.entity_id
_entity_poly.type
_entity_poly.pdbx_seq_one_letter_code
_entity_poly.pdbx_strand_id
1 'polypeptide(L)'
;MAIGNTRRADLLVVELFALLHDSQRENEGIDPGHGDRAADFAAALNLKFYDLKPSQLDQLCTAIRFHSDGEIHSDPTIQTCWDADRLDLGRIGIKPSTKYLSAEGSTYIESAYEWSIEQNVAGNV
;
A
#
# COMPACT_ATOMS: atom_id res chain seq x y z
N MET A 1 2.84 -8.67 5.93
CA MET A 1 2.36 -9.19 7.23
C MET A 1 3.25 -8.85 8.43
N ALA A 2 4.59 -8.89 8.34
CA ALA A 2 5.48 -8.62 9.49
C ALA A 2 5.26 -7.24 10.15
N ILE A 3 5.29 -6.17 9.36
CA ILE A 3 5.07 -4.78 9.84
C ILE A 3 3.68 -4.64 10.49
N GLY A 4 2.63 -5.16 9.84
CA GLY A 4 1.26 -5.08 10.34
C GLY A 4 1.08 -5.76 11.69
N ASN A 5 1.69 -6.93 11.91
CA ASN A 5 1.68 -7.59 13.21
C ASN A 5 2.34 -6.74 14.30
N THR A 6 3.53 -6.20 14.04
CA THR A 6 4.27 -5.36 14.99
C THR A 6 3.50 -4.08 15.35
N ARG A 7 2.90 -3.43 14.35
CA ARG A 7 2.14 -2.18 14.53
C ARG A 7 0.71 -2.41 15.05
N ARG A 8 0.26 -3.66 15.16
CA ARG A 8 -1.13 -4.05 15.48
C ARG A 8 -2.15 -3.46 14.48
N ALA A 9 -1.78 -3.50 13.19
CA ALA A 9 -2.66 -3.13 12.10
C ALA A 9 -3.80 -4.13 11.91
N ASP A 10 -4.91 -3.67 11.35
CA ASP A 10 -5.97 -4.55 10.87
C ASP A 10 -5.51 -5.25 9.58
N LEU A 11 -5.16 -6.53 9.71
CA LEU A 11 -4.57 -7.29 8.62
C LEU A 11 -5.55 -7.51 7.45
N LEU A 12 -6.85 -7.56 7.71
CA LEU A 12 -7.83 -7.69 6.62
C LEU A 12 -7.86 -6.43 5.76
N VAL A 13 -7.77 -5.25 6.38
CA VAL A 13 -7.68 -3.98 5.64
C VAL A 13 -6.37 -3.92 4.84
N VAL A 14 -5.24 -4.36 5.41
CA VAL A 14 -3.95 -4.40 4.70
C VAL A 14 -4.01 -5.33 3.48
N GLU A 15 -4.63 -6.51 3.61
CA GLU A 15 -4.81 -7.45 2.50
C GLU A 15 -5.70 -6.87 1.39
N LEU A 16 -6.82 -6.25 1.76
CA LEU A 16 -7.72 -5.62 0.79
C LEU A 16 -7.05 -4.43 0.10
N PHE A 17 -6.27 -3.63 0.82
CA PHE A 17 -5.48 -2.54 0.24
C PHE A 17 -4.50 -3.07 -0.83
N ALA A 18 -3.77 -4.14 -0.53
CA ALA A 18 -2.81 -4.73 -1.45
C ALA A 18 -3.45 -5.17 -2.78
N LEU A 19 -4.71 -5.63 -2.74
CA LEU A 19 -5.46 -6.03 -3.93
C LEU A 19 -6.07 -4.86 -4.71
N LEU A 20 -6.41 -3.76 -4.04
CA LEU A 20 -7.32 -2.75 -4.59
C LEU A 20 -6.66 -1.39 -4.91
N HIS A 21 -5.58 -1.00 -4.23
CA HIS A 21 -5.07 0.39 -4.28
C HIS A 21 -4.76 0.89 -5.70
N ASP A 22 -4.18 0.04 -6.54
CA ASP A 22 -3.85 0.33 -7.94
C ASP A 22 -4.84 -0.25 -8.96
N SER A 23 -5.94 -0.87 -8.49
CA SER A 23 -6.87 -1.62 -9.36
C SER A 23 -7.62 -0.75 -10.36
N GLN A 24 -7.65 0.57 -10.14
CA GLN A 24 -8.35 1.55 -10.98
C GLN A 24 -7.40 2.49 -11.73
N ARG A 25 -6.15 2.06 -11.99
CA ARG A 25 -5.25 2.76 -12.91
C ARG A 25 -5.81 2.69 -14.33
N GLU A 26 -5.86 3.83 -15.00
CA GLU A 26 -6.26 3.94 -16.40
C GLU A 26 -5.07 3.80 -17.35
N ASN A 27 -3.85 3.99 -16.84
CA ASN A 27 -2.62 3.88 -17.60
C ASN A 27 -1.40 3.55 -16.71
N GLU A 28 -0.29 3.19 -17.35
CA GLU A 28 0.96 2.82 -16.69
C GLU A 28 1.86 4.01 -16.30
N GLY A 29 1.48 5.22 -16.68
CA GLY A 29 2.23 6.45 -16.42
C GLY A 29 1.68 7.23 -15.22
N ILE A 30 1.46 8.53 -15.44
CA ILE A 30 0.93 9.45 -14.43
C ILE A 30 -0.60 9.36 -14.45
N ASP A 31 -1.18 8.97 -13.32
CA ASP A 31 -2.62 8.86 -13.16
C ASP A 31 -3.05 9.40 -11.79
N PRO A 32 -3.09 10.73 -11.57
CA PRO A 32 -3.26 11.28 -10.22
C PRO A 32 -4.60 10.93 -9.55
N GLY A 33 -5.60 10.52 -10.33
CA GLY A 33 -6.94 10.17 -9.83
C GLY A 33 -7.15 8.69 -9.50
N HIS A 34 -6.14 7.82 -9.68
CA HIS A 34 -6.33 6.37 -9.47
C HIS A 34 -6.71 6.04 -8.02
N GLY A 35 -6.11 6.71 -7.03
CA GLY A 35 -6.44 6.52 -5.62
C GLY A 35 -7.91 6.85 -5.31
N ASP A 36 -8.44 7.97 -5.82
CA ASP A 36 -9.85 8.33 -5.65
C ASP A 36 -10.78 7.28 -6.26
N ARG A 37 -10.53 6.89 -7.52
CA ARG A 37 -11.35 5.88 -8.20
C ARG A 37 -11.29 4.52 -7.50
N ALA A 38 -10.11 4.11 -7.04
CA ALA A 38 -9.92 2.85 -6.33
C ALA A 38 -10.61 2.84 -4.96
N ALA A 39 -10.59 3.96 -4.24
CA ALA A 39 -11.29 4.08 -2.95
C ALA A 39 -12.81 3.99 -3.13
N ASP A 40 -13.36 4.67 -4.14
CA ASP A 40 -14.79 4.61 -4.47
C ASP A 40 -15.19 3.20 -4.93
N PHE A 41 -14.33 2.54 -5.72
CA PHE A 41 -14.53 1.16 -6.14
C PHE A 41 -14.54 0.20 -4.94
N ALA A 42 -13.57 0.31 -4.02
CA ALA A 42 -13.52 -0.49 -2.80
C ALA A 42 -14.79 -0.32 -1.95
N ALA A 43 -15.25 0.92 -1.75
CA ALA A 43 -16.50 1.19 -1.04
C ALA A 43 -17.72 0.50 -1.71
N ALA A 44 -17.79 0.52 -3.04
CA ALA A 44 -18.87 -0.12 -3.79
C ALA A 44 -18.85 -1.67 -3.78
N LEU A 45 -17.71 -2.29 -3.43
CA LEU A 45 -17.54 -3.72 -3.26
C LEU A 45 -17.88 -4.22 -1.84
N ASN A 46 -17.85 -3.33 -0.83
CA ASN A 46 -18.24 -3.68 0.53
C ASN A 46 -19.71 -4.15 0.56
N LEU A 47 -19.99 -5.14 1.41
CA LEU A 47 -21.23 -5.91 1.50
C LEU A 47 -21.58 -6.78 0.28
N LYS A 48 -20.75 -6.79 -0.77
CA LYS A 48 -20.87 -7.73 -1.90
C LYS A 48 -19.79 -8.81 -1.87
N PHE A 49 -18.55 -8.42 -1.59
CA PHE A 49 -17.39 -9.32 -1.59
C PHE A 49 -16.71 -9.44 -0.22
N TYR A 50 -16.90 -8.46 0.65
CA TYR A 50 -16.40 -8.45 2.02
C TYR A 50 -17.33 -7.61 2.90
N ASP A 51 -17.27 -7.78 4.21
CA ASP A 51 -18.13 -7.10 5.19
C ASP A 51 -17.26 -6.39 6.23
N LEU A 52 -16.76 -5.21 5.86
CA LEU A 52 -15.98 -4.35 6.74
C LEU A 52 -16.91 -3.51 7.62
N LYS A 53 -16.55 -3.39 8.90
CA LYS A 53 -17.16 -2.40 9.80
C LYS A 53 -16.90 -0.99 9.27
N PRO A 54 -17.73 0.01 9.62
CA PRO A 54 -17.57 1.38 9.15
C PRO A 54 -16.15 1.95 9.35
N SER A 55 -15.51 1.68 10.49
CA SER A 55 -14.14 2.14 10.77
C SER A 55 -13.07 1.45 9.90
N GLN A 56 -13.25 0.15 9.60
CA GLN A 56 -12.32 -0.58 8.73
C GLN A 56 -12.46 -0.13 7.28
N LEU A 57 -13.69 0.14 6.84
CA LEU A 57 -13.97 0.67 5.52
C LEU A 57 -13.36 2.07 5.34
N ASP A 58 -13.52 2.93 6.36
CA ASP A 58 -12.91 4.27 6.38
C ASP A 58 -11.38 4.20 6.30
N GLN A 59 -10.75 3.30 7.07
CA GLN A 59 -9.32 3.02 7.00
C GLN A 59 -8.90 2.55 5.60
N LEU A 60 -9.62 1.60 5.01
CA LEU A 60 -9.31 1.08 3.67
C LEU A 60 -9.41 2.20 2.61
N CYS A 61 -10.52 2.92 2.58
CA CYS A 61 -10.75 4.00 1.62
C CYS A 61 -9.73 5.13 1.78
N THR A 62 -9.39 5.52 3.02
CA THR A 62 -8.36 6.53 3.29
C THR A 62 -6.98 6.07 2.84
N ALA A 63 -6.61 4.82 3.18
CA ALA A 63 -5.33 4.26 2.78
C ALA A 63 -5.19 4.22 1.26
N ILE A 64 -6.22 3.75 0.54
CA ILE A 64 -6.23 3.71 -0.92
C ILE A 64 -6.15 5.12 -1.52
N ARG A 65 -6.95 6.06 -1.04
CA ARG A 65 -7.06 7.39 -1.66
C ARG A 65 -5.75 8.15 -1.68
N PHE A 66 -4.98 8.07 -0.58
CA PHE A 66 -3.82 8.92 -0.35
C PHE A 66 -2.47 8.18 -0.36
N HIS A 67 -2.42 6.92 -0.83
CA HIS A 67 -1.17 6.14 -0.76
C HIS A 67 0.01 6.80 -1.50
N SER A 68 -0.28 7.51 -2.59
CA SER A 68 0.70 8.21 -3.43
C SER A 68 1.08 9.63 -2.97
N ASP A 69 0.47 10.17 -1.90
CA ASP A 69 0.62 11.60 -1.54
C ASP A 69 1.91 11.92 -0.74
N GLY A 70 2.64 10.88 -0.31
CA GLY A 70 3.93 11.04 0.36
C GLY A 70 3.84 11.52 1.82
N GLU A 71 2.71 11.31 2.50
CA GLU A 71 2.55 11.60 3.92
C GLU A 71 2.81 10.38 4.81
N ILE A 72 3.00 10.58 6.12
CA ILE A 72 2.93 9.52 7.14
C ILE A 72 1.67 9.71 7.98
N HIS A 73 1.12 8.60 8.49
CA HIS A 73 -0.11 8.59 9.26
C HIS A 73 0.08 7.93 10.63
N SER A 74 -0.66 8.41 11.63
CA SER A 74 -0.59 7.88 13.01
C SER A 74 -1.38 6.58 13.19
N ASP A 75 -2.42 6.36 12.40
CA ASP A 75 -3.17 5.10 12.40
C ASP A 75 -2.27 3.95 11.90
N PRO A 76 -2.12 2.86 12.68
CA PRO A 76 -1.22 1.77 12.34
C PRO A 76 -1.63 1.00 11.10
N THR A 77 -2.93 0.87 10.81
CA THR A 77 -3.45 0.17 9.64
C THR A 77 -3.16 0.96 8.37
N ILE A 78 -3.51 2.25 8.34
CA ILE A 78 -3.26 3.13 7.18
C ILE A 78 -1.76 3.20 6.88
N GLN A 79 -0.94 3.46 7.89
CA GLN A 79 0.51 3.55 7.68
C GLN A 79 1.12 2.22 7.23
N THR A 80 0.62 1.07 7.71
CA THR A 80 1.13 -0.24 7.26
C THR A 80 0.83 -0.48 5.78
N CYS A 81 -0.34 -0.04 5.30
CA CYS A 81 -0.68 -0.09 3.87
C CYS A 81 0.34 0.71 3.05
N TRP A 82 0.59 1.96 3.47
CA TRP A 82 1.55 2.83 2.78
C TRP A 82 2.99 2.36 2.90
N ASP A 83 3.38 1.77 4.03
CA ASP A 83 4.70 1.15 4.18
C ASP A 83 4.88 0.03 3.16
N ALA A 84 3.88 -0.83 3.00
CA ALA A 84 3.94 -1.95 2.07
C ALA A 84 4.06 -1.49 0.61
N ASP A 85 3.23 -0.54 0.19
CA ASP A 85 3.30 0.03 -1.16
C ASP A 85 4.64 0.72 -1.43
N ARG A 86 5.10 1.56 -0.50
CA ARG A 86 6.34 2.33 -0.68
C ARG A 86 7.60 1.48 -0.61
N LEU A 87 7.60 0.39 0.16
CA LEU A 87 8.70 -0.58 0.16
C LEU A 87 8.80 -1.34 -1.17
N ASP A 88 7.72 -1.42 -1.94
CA ASP A 88 7.67 -2.11 -3.22
C ASP A 88 8.09 -1.23 -4.42
N LEU A 89 8.33 0.08 -4.19
CA LEU A 89 8.80 1.04 -5.21
C LEU A 89 10.12 0.64 -5.90
N GLY A 90 10.91 -0.23 -5.28
CA GLY A 90 12.12 -0.77 -5.88
C GLY A 90 11.86 -1.47 -7.22
N ARG A 91 10.67 -2.04 -7.44
CA ARG A 91 10.27 -2.70 -8.69
C ARG A 91 10.31 -1.76 -9.91
N ILE A 92 10.12 -0.46 -9.68
CA ILE A 92 10.20 0.60 -10.69
C ILE A 92 11.50 1.42 -10.59
N GLY A 93 12.50 0.90 -9.87
CA GLY A 93 13.83 1.51 -9.76
C GLY A 93 13.96 2.62 -8.71
N ILE A 94 12.96 2.81 -7.84
CA ILE A 94 12.97 3.87 -6.82
C ILE A 94 13.35 3.25 -5.47
N LYS A 95 14.46 3.71 -4.87
CA LYS A 95 14.83 3.30 -3.51
C LYS A 95 13.90 3.95 -2.48
N PRO A 96 13.23 3.20 -1.59
CA PRO A 96 12.34 3.76 -0.57
C PRO A 96 13.08 4.71 0.38
N SER A 97 12.35 5.70 0.91
CA SER A 97 12.91 6.71 1.84
C SER A 97 12.26 6.61 3.22
N THR A 98 13.08 6.65 4.27
CA THR A 98 12.61 6.69 5.66
C THR A 98 11.68 7.86 5.97
N LYS A 99 11.72 8.94 5.17
CA LYS A 99 10.83 10.11 5.31
C LYS A 99 9.35 9.74 5.18
N TYR A 100 9.04 8.68 4.43
CA TYR A 100 7.68 8.29 4.09
C TYR A 100 7.27 6.95 4.71
N LEU A 101 8.08 6.42 5.63
CA LEU A 101 7.85 5.12 6.24
C LEU A 101 7.68 5.27 7.74
N SER A 102 6.99 4.31 8.35
CA SER A 102 7.05 4.12 9.79
C SER A 102 8.46 3.73 10.25
N ALA A 103 8.68 3.77 11.57
CA ALA A 103 9.92 3.28 12.15
C ALA A 103 10.13 1.79 11.83
N GLU A 104 9.07 0.97 11.90
CA GLU A 104 9.11 -0.45 11.57
C GLU A 104 9.29 -0.69 10.07
N GLY A 105 8.61 0.07 9.20
CA GLY A 105 8.78 -0.04 7.75
C GLY A 105 10.19 0.33 7.30
N SER A 106 10.77 1.35 7.92
CA SER A 106 12.12 1.85 7.62
C SER A 106 13.22 0.78 7.78
N THR A 107 13.03 -0.22 8.67
CA THR A 107 14.03 -1.29 8.85
C THR A 107 14.11 -2.26 7.68
N TYR A 108 13.12 -2.24 6.77
CA TYR A 108 13.04 -3.17 5.64
C TYR A 108 13.54 -2.57 4.32
N ILE A 109 13.91 -1.28 4.28
CA ILE A 109 14.27 -0.57 3.04
C ILE A 109 15.33 -1.33 2.24
N GLU A 110 16.43 -1.73 2.87
CA GLU A 110 17.53 -2.38 2.14
C GLU A 110 17.08 -3.73 1.59
N SER A 111 16.54 -4.60 2.44
CA SER A 111 16.07 -5.92 2.03
C SER A 111 15.00 -5.88 0.95
N ALA A 112 14.07 -4.92 1.01
CA ALA A 112 13.01 -4.79 0.00
C ALA A 112 13.57 -4.28 -1.33
N TYR A 113 14.48 -3.31 -1.28
CA TYR A 113 15.13 -2.79 -2.47
C TYR A 113 16.03 -3.84 -3.14
N GLU A 114 16.86 -4.55 -2.38
CA GLU A 114 17.68 -5.66 -2.86
C GLU A 114 16.82 -6.76 -3.53
N TRP A 115 15.73 -7.15 -2.89
CA TRP A 115 14.81 -8.15 -3.46
C TRP A 115 14.22 -7.69 -4.80
N SER A 116 13.84 -6.41 -4.90
CA SER A 116 13.26 -5.85 -6.13
C SER A 116 14.25 -5.83 -7.30
N ILE A 117 15.55 -5.61 -7.05
CA ILE A 117 16.58 -5.60 -8.09
C ILE A 117 16.98 -7.02 -8.51
N GLU A 118 16.97 -8.00 -7.60
CA GLU A 118 17.23 -9.41 -7.92
C GLU A 118 16.14 -9.99 -8.84
N GLN A 119 14.87 -9.67 -8.58
CA GLN A 119 13.73 -10.04 -9.42
C GLN A 119 13.87 -9.51 -10.85
N ASN A 120 14.37 -8.27 -11.00
CA ASN A 120 14.61 -7.65 -12.30
C ASN A 120 15.74 -8.33 -13.09
N VAL A 121 16.72 -8.93 -12.41
CA VAL A 121 17.79 -9.71 -13.05
C VAL A 121 17.29 -11.10 -13.45
N ALA A 122 16.47 -11.74 -12.61
CA ALA A 122 15.90 -13.06 -12.88
C ALA A 122 14.85 -13.07 -14.01
N GLY A 123 14.13 -11.96 -14.22
CA GLY A 123 13.15 -11.80 -15.31
C GLY A 123 13.75 -11.51 -16.70
N ASN A 124 15.07 -11.35 -16.79
CA ASN A 124 15.81 -11.06 -18.02
C ASN A 124 16.56 -12.29 -18.58
N VAL A 125 16.16 -13.51 -18.20
CA VAL A 125 16.73 -14.79 -18.67
C VAL A 125 15.71 -15.59 -19.47
#